data_AF-A0A662KGN0-F1
#
_entry.id   AF-A0A662KGN0-F1
#
_cell.length_a   1.000
_cell.length_b   1.000
_cell.length_c   1.000
_cell.angle_alpha   90.00
_cell.angle_beta   90.00
_cell.angle_gamma   90.00
#
_symmetry.space_group_name_H-M   'P 1'
#
loop_
_entity.id
_entity.type
_entity.pdbx_description
1 polymer ?
#
loop_
_entity_poly.entity_id
_entity_poly.type
_entity_poly.pdbx_seq_one_letter_code
_entity_poly.pdbx_strand_id
1 'polypeptide(L)'
;MYPKELKKSLQKVEATREKRLGVLPKRMSAKERDEVLQQYHPDYKPEAKRKLKVGASKGAIVPHEVADLLEAYPAIRAKDIDLGKVDYETDLLIIGGGGAGTTAALYAYYNGVKPENILIATKLRHGDANTMMAQGGIQAADKPHDSPAIHYLDVIGGGHYANKPELVAKLVMDAPGIIHWHERLGVMYDKKATGEMITIHGGGTSRKRMHSAKDYTGMEIMRVIRDEARNIGLNVLEFSPAIELITDSTGRVCGAVLFNMETEQYYVVRAK
;
A
#
# COMPACT_ATOMS: atom_id res chain seq x y z
N MET A 1 31.05 -13.15 -12.36
CA MET A 1 31.52 -14.53 -12.01
C MET A 1 30.88 -14.90 -10.68
N TYR A 2 30.27 -16.08 -10.55
CA TYR A 2 29.58 -16.46 -9.31
C TYR A 2 30.55 -16.66 -8.12
N PRO A 3 30.15 -16.32 -6.88
CA PRO A 3 30.92 -16.62 -5.66
C PRO A 3 31.28 -18.11 -5.54
N LYS A 4 32.37 -18.44 -4.84
CA LYS A 4 32.88 -19.83 -4.72
C LYS A 4 31.85 -20.77 -4.09
N GLU A 5 31.04 -20.22 -3.20
CA GLU A 5 29.98 -20.85 -2.43
C GLU A 5 28.82 -21.21 -3.36
N LEU A 6 28.50 -20.32 -4.30
CA LEU A 6 27.48 -20.57 -5.31
C LEU A 6 27.96 -21.56 -6.38
N LYS A 7 29.27 -21.61 -6.70
CA LYS A 7 29.84 -22.62 -7.60
C LYS A 7 29.59 -24.05 -7.10
N LYS A 8 29.71 -24.28 -5.78
CA LYS A 8 29.39 -25.59 -5.18
C LYS A 8 27.92 -25.97 -5.36
N SER A 9 27.00 -25.03 -5.17
CA SER A 9 25.57 -25.25 -5.39
C SER A 9 25.24 -25.48 -6.86
N LEU A 10 25.87 -24.73 -7.77
CA LEU A 10 25.71 -24.91 -9.22
C LEU A 10 26.15 -26.30 -9.68
N GLN A 11 27.30 -26.78 -9.21
CA GLN A 11 27.77 -28.13 -9.50
C GLN A 11 26.77 -29.21 -9.03
N LYS A 12 26.17 -29.05 -7.84
CA LYS A 12 25.13 -29.97 -7.33
C LYS A 12 23.86 -29.94 -8.19
N VAL A 13 23.43 -28.74 -8.63
CA VAL A 13 22.26 -28.56 -9.50
C VAL A 13 22.53 -29.19 -10.88
N GLU A 14 23.71 -28.97 -11.44
CA GLU A 14 24.13 -29.51 -12.75
C GLU A 14 24.23 -31.03 -12.73
N ALA A 15 24.90 -31.60 -11.73
CA ALA A 15 25.03 -33.06 -11.56
C ALA A 15 23.68 -33.78 -11.37
N THR A 16 22.65 -33.08 -10.90
CA THR A 16 21.29 -33.62 -10.71
C THR A 16 20.31 -33.18 -11.80
N ARG A 17 20.76 -32.48 -12.84
CA ARG A 17 19.89 -31.86 -13.84
C ARG A 17 19.17 -32.89 -14.71
N GLU A 18 19.90 -33.86 -15.26
CA GLU A 18 19.33 -34.94 -16.07
C GLU A 18 18.27 -35.75 -15.31
N LYS A 19 18.50 -36.00 -14.02
CA LYS A 19 17.56 -36.73 -13.16
C LYS A 19 16.30 -35.93 -12.78
N ARG A 20 16.34 -34.60 -12.86
CA ARG A 20 15.21 -33.72 -12.51
C ARG A 20 14.44 -33.24 -13.75
N LEU A 21 15.06 -33.29 -14.92
CA LEU A 21 14.40 -33.02 -16.19
C LEU A 21 13.21 -33.95 -16.37
N GLY A 22 12.02 -33.38 -16.54
CA GLY A 22 10.77 -34.13 -16.72
C GLY A 22 10.19 -34.78 -15.45
N VAL A 23 10.87 -34.71 -14.30
CA VAL A 23 10.37 -35.25 -13.04
C VAL A 23 9.61 -34.16 -12.30
N LEU A 24 8.29 -34.31 -12.21
CA LEU A 24 7.48 -33.48 -11.33
C LEU A 24 7.68 -33.98 -9.89
N PRO A 25 8.08 -33.10 -8.94
CA PRO A 25 8.15 -33.49 -7.54
C PRO A 25 6.77 -33.98 -7.09
N LYS A 26 6.75 -35.10 -6.35
CA LYS A 26 5.52 -35.62 -5.74
C LYS A 26 4.90 -34.49 -4.91
N ARG A 27 3.61 -34.20 -5.15
CA ARG A 27 2.89 -33.27 -4.29
C ARG A 27 2.86 -33.84 -2.88
N MET A 28 3.32 -33.05 -1.92
CA MET A 28 3.17 -33.36 -0.50
C MET A 28 1.68 -33.46 -0.17
N SER A 29 1.33 -34.44 0.64
CA SER A 29 0.06 -34.50 1.36
C SER A 29 -0.07 -33.30 2.30
N ALA A 30 -1.28 -33.05 2.82
CA ALA A 30 -1.50 -31.98 3.80
C ALA A 30 -0.57 -32.15 5.03
N LYS A 31 -0.47 -33.38 5.54
CA LYS A 31 0.39 -33.72 6.68
C LYS A 31 1.88 -33.47 6.40
N GLU A 32 2.39 -33.94 5.25
CA GLU A 32 3.80 -33.72 4.87
C GLU A 32 4.11 -32.21 4.75
N ARG A 33 3.17 -31.39 4.26
CA ARG A 33 3.35 -29.93 4.22
C ARG A 33 3.41 -29.35 5.64
N ASP A 34 2.52 -29.75 6.53
CA ASP A 34 2.48 -29.24 7.90
C ASP A 34 3.76 -29.60 8.66
N GLU A 35 4.28 -30.82 8.49
CA GLU A 35 5.55 -31.26 9.07
C GLU A 35 6.73 -30.40 8.58
N VAL A 36 6.81 -30.15 7.27
CA VAL A 36 7.85 -29.28 6.68
C VAL A 36 7.72 -27.84 7.19
N LEU A 37 6.50 -27.31 7.27
CA LEU A 37 6.26 -25.96 7.77
C LEU A 37 6.66 -25.84 9.25
N GLN A 38 6.24 -26.77 10.10
CA GLN A 38 6.61 -26.80 11.52
C GLN A 38 8.12 -26.87 11.74
N GLN A 39 8.83 -27.64 10.90
CA GLN A 39 10.27 -27.83 11.07
C GLN A 39 11.10 -26.65 10.55
N TYR A 40 10.69 -26.05 9.42
CA TYR A 40 11.56 -25.14 8.68
C TYR A 40 11.01 -23.72 8.50
N HIS A 41 9.68 -23.52 8.55
CA HIS A 41 9.10 -22.21 8.28
C HIS A 41 9.16 -21.32 9.53
N PRO A 42 9.73 -20.10 9.46
CA PRO A 42 9.85 -19.19 10.60
C PRO A 42 8.51 -18.92 11.32
N ASP A 43 7.42 -18.81 10.57
CA ASP A 43 6.09 -18.59 11.15
C ASP A 43 5.57 -19.75 12.01
N TYR A 44 6.16 -20.94 11.95
CA TYR A 44 5.72 -22.08 12.74
C TYR A 44 6.65 -22.39 13.91
N LYS A 45 7.58 -21.49 14.23
CA LYS A 45 8.49 -21.57 15.38
C LYS A 45 7.97 -20.71 16.53
N PRO A 46 7.24 -21.28 17.52
CA PRO A 46 6.66 -20.47 18.60
C PRO A 46 7.70 -19.72 19.42
N GLU A 47 8.91 -20.28 19.55
CA GLU A 47 10.05 -19.69 20.24
C GLU A 47 10.58 -18.41 19.55
N ALA A 48 10.33 -18.25 18.25
CA ALA A 48 10.70 -17.07 17.48
C ALA A 48 9.64 -15.96 17.53
N LYS A 49 8.60 -16.11 18.37
CA LYS A 49 7.50 -15.17 18.47
C LYS A 49 7.25 -14.74 19.91
N ARG A 50 6.68 -13.54 20.07
CA ARG A 50 6.20 -13.03 21.37
C ARG A 50 4.93 -12.22 21.20
N LYS A 51 4.23 -12.02 22.32
CA LYS A 51 3.07 -11.14 22.38
C LYS A 51 3.53 -9.68 22.34
N LEU A 52 2.85 -8.87 21.53
CA LEU A 52 2.99 -7.41 21.58
C LEU A 52 2.51 -6.87 22.94
N LYS A 53 3.29 -5.97 23.53
CA LYS A 53 3.04 -5.38 24.86
C LYS A 53 2.24 -4.09 24.79
N VAL A 54 2.31 -3.37 23.68
CA VAL A 54 1.71 -2.04 23.46
C VAL A 54 1.02 -1.94 22.09
N GLY A 55 0.33 -0.82 21.87
CA GLY A 55 -0.35 -0.51 20.61
C GLY A 55 -1.71 -1.19 20.41
N ALA A 56 -2.37 -0.90 19.29
CA ALA A 56 -3.70 -1.42 18.96
C ALA A 56 -3.73 -2.95 18.81
N SER A 57 -2.60 -3.55 18.44
CA SER A 57 -2.43 -5.00 18.28
C SER A 57 -1.87 -5.68 19.54
N LYS A 58 -1.93 -5.03 20.70
CA LYS A 58 -1.45 -5.59 21.97
C LYS A 58 -2.04 -6.99 22.20
N GLY A 59 -1.17 -7.93 22.57
CA GLY A 59 -1.50 -9.34 22.78
C GLY A 59 -1.40 -10.23 21.53
N ALA A 60 -1.31 -9.66 20.33
CA ALA A 60 -1.06 -10.43 19.11
C ALA A 60 0.33 -11.08 19.16
N ILE A 61 0.42 -12.31 18.67
CA ILE A 61 1.66 -13.08 18.59
C ILE A 61 2.33 -12.79 17.25
N VAL A 62 3.51 -12.19 17.29
CA VAL A 62 4.28 -11.80 16.10
C VAL A 62 5.74 -12.26 16.24
N PRO A 63 6.50 -12.38 15.13
CA PRO A 63 7.94 -12.60 15.18
C PRO A 63 8.65 -11.57 16.07
N HIS A 64 9.73 -11.97 16.75
CA HIS A 64 10.48 -11.08 17.65
C HIS A 64 10.92 -9.79 16.95
N GLU A 65 11.41 -9.88 15.72
CA GLU A 65 11.89 -8.74 14.94
C GLU A 65 10.78 -7.73 14.65
N VAL A 66 9.56 -8.22 14.41
CA VAL A 66 8.38 -7.36 14.23
C VAL A 66 7.99 -6.71 15.55
N ALA A 67 8.01 -7.46 16.66
CA ALA A 67 7.73 -6.91 17.98
C ALA A 67 8.77 -5.85 18.38
N ASP A 68 10.04 -6.05 18.06
CA ASP A 68 11.11 -5.10 18.37
C ASP A 68 10.96 -3.80 17.58
N LEU A 69 10.50 -3.87 16.34
CA LEU A 69 10.19 -2.68 15.54
C LEU A 69 8.95 -1.93 16.05
N LEU A 70 7.87 -2.64 16.39
CA LEU A 70 6.62 -2.03 16.84
C LEU A 70 6.70 -1.49 18.27
N GLU A 71 7.58 -2.03 19.10
CA GLU A 71 7.82 -1.59 20.48
C GLU A 71 9.10 -0.75 20.62
N ALA A 72 9.69 -0.32 19.51
CA ALA A 72 10.86 0.54 19.51
C ALA A 72 10.55 1.86 20.23
N TYR A 73 11.57 2.41 20.88
CA TYR A 73 11.46 3.72 21.50
C TYR A 73 11.28 4.81 20.43
N PRO A 74 10.51 5.86 20.72
CA PRO A 74 10.42 7.06 19.90
C PRO A 74 11.78 7.59 19.47
N ALA A 75 11.87 8.08 18.24
CA ALA A 75 13.09 8.73 17.72
C ALA A 75 13.41 10.04 18.44
N ILE A 76 12.40 10.65 19.07
CA ILE A 76 12.47 11.93 19.78
C ILE A 76 11.91 11.80 21.19
N ARG A 77 12.33 12.69 22.10
CA ARG A 77 11.67 12.83 23.41
C ARG A 77 10.75 14.04 23.36
N ALA A 78 9.61 13.96 24.04
CA ALA A 78 8.62 15.04 24.08
C ALA A 78 9.22 16.41 24.50
N LYS A 79 10.20 16.40 25.42
CA LYS A 79 10.88 17.63 25.88
C LYS A 79 11.80 18.29 24.83
N ASP A 80 12.16 17.55 23.78
CA ASP A 80 13.08 18.02 22.75
C ASP A 80 12.31 18.77 21.63
N ILE A 81 10.97 18.76 21.65
CA ILE A 81 10.11 19.44 20.68
C ILE A 81 9.26 20.49 21.39
N ASP A 82 9.36 21.74 20.95
CA ASP A 82 8.48 22.82 21.39
C ASP A 82 7.19 22.83 20.57
N LEU A 83 6.11 22.25 21.12
CA LEU A 83 4.79 22.22 20.49
C LEU A 83 4.11 23.61 20.41
N GLY A 84 4.64 24.61 21.13
CA GLY A 84 4.17 26.00 21.04
C GLY A 84 4.61 26.69 19.76
N LYS A 85 5.74 26.25 19.17
CA LYS A 85 6.24 26.71 17.88
C LYS A 85 5.66 25.86 16.76
N VAL A 86 4.57 26.32 16.15
CA VAL A 86 3.97 25.67 14.99
C VAL A 86 4.60 26.17 13.70
N ASP A 87 5.13 25.25 12.90
CA ASP A 87 5.72 25.57 11.60
C ASP A 87 4.68 25.54 10.48
N TYR A 88 3.65 24.69 10.60
CA TYR A 88 2.54 24.60 9.63
C TYR A 88 1.19 24.42 10.34
N GLU A 89 0.17 25.13 9.86
CA GLU A 89 -1.22 24.98 10.29
C GLU A 89 -2.10 24.69 9.07
N THR A 90 -2.95 23.67 9.16
CA THR A 90 -3.76 23.21 8.04
C THR A 90 -5.09 22.62 8.53
N ASP A 91 -6.09 22.51 7.66
CA ASP A 91 -7.34 21.83 8.02
C ASP A 91 -7.17 20.31 7.88
N LEU A 92 -6.42 19.86 6.88
CA LEU A 92 -6.24 18.44 6.57
C LEU A 92 -4.76 18.11 6.35
N LEU A 93 -4.18 17.38 7.30
CA LEU A 93 -2.86 16.77 7.14
C LEU A 93 -2.99 15.34 6.61
N ILE A 94 -2.36 15.07 5.46
CA ILE A 94 -2.30 13.75 4.84
C ILE A 94 -0.86 13.24 4.93
N ILE A 95 -0.66 12.10 5.57
CA ILE A 95 0.65 11.46 5.70
C ILE A 95 0.81 10.43 4.57
N GLY A 96 1.63 10.77 3.58
CA GLY A 96 1.99 9.92 2.45
C GLY A 96 1.51 10.48 1.10
N GLY A 97 2.45 10.74 0.19
CA GLY A 97 2.20 11.26 -1.16
C GLY A 97 2.03 10.18 -2.24
N GLY A 98 1.54 9.00 -1.86
CA GLY A 98 1.22 7.92 -2.80
C GLY A 98 -0.16 8.07 -3.43
N GLY A 99 -0.62 7.02 -4.13
CA GLY A 99 -1.92 7.05 -4.83
C GLY A 99 -3.11 7.33 -3.89
N ALA A 100 -3.14 6.71 -2.72
CA ALA A 100 -4.21 6.90 -1.74
C ALA A 100 -4.24 8.33 -1.17
N GLY A 101 -3.09 8.84 -0.68
CA GLY A 101 -3.02 10.17 -0.08
C GLY A 101 -3.27 11.29 -1.09
N THR A 102 -2.74 11.16 -2.31
CA THR A 102 -3.00 12.13 -3.38
C THR A 102 -4.47 12.12 -3.80
N THR A 103 -5.09 10.94 -3.93
CA THR A 103 -6.53 10.83 -4.22
C THR A 103 -7.37 11.43 -3.09
N ALA A 104 -7.02 11.19 -1.82
CA ALA A 104 -7.73 11.78 -0.68
C ALA A 104 -7.67 13.32 -0.71
N ALA A 105 -6.51 13.90 -1.03
CA ALA A 105 -6.34 15.34 -1.19
C ALA A 105 -7.22 15.91 -2.31
N LEU A 106 -7.22 15.26 -3.48
CA LEU A 106 -8.06 15.66 -4.61
C LEU A 106 -9.55 15.60 -4.28
N TYR A 107 -10.00 14.52 -3.62
CA TYR A 107 -11.40 14.42 -3.22
C TYR A 107 -11.77 15.44 -2.13
N ALA A 108 -10.89 15.75 -1.18
CA ALA A 108 -11.12 16.83 -0.22
C ALA A 108 -11.29 18.19 -0.95
N TYR A 109 -10.44 18.46 -1.93
CA TYR A 109 -10.55 19.65 -2.79
C TYR A 109 -11.86 19.69 -3.56
N TYR A 110 -12.25 18.60 -4.22
CA TYR A 110 -13.52 18.51 -4.95
C TYR A 110 -14.75 18.68 -4.04
N ASN A 111 -14.60 18.44 -2.72
CA ASN A 111 -15.63 18.67 -1.71
C ASN A 111 -15.51 20.04 -1.01
N GLY A 112 -14.71 20.96 -1.56
CA GLY A 112 -14.68 22.37 -1.16
C GLY A 112 -13.61 22.75 -0.13
N VAL A 113 -12.72 21.83 0.26
CA VAL A 113 -11.54 22.19 1.06
C VAL A 113 -10.55 22.91 0.15
N LYS A 114 -10.13 24.12 0.54
CA LYS A 114 -9.22 24.90 -0.30
C LYS A 114 -7.82 24.27 -0.33
N PRO A 115 -7.08 24.34 -1.45
CA PRO A 115 -5.74 23.73 -1.57
C PRO A 115 -4.76 24.16 -0.47
N GLU A 116 -4.80 25.44 -0.05
CA GLU A 116 -3.95 25.97 1.02
C GLU A 116 -4.21 25.33 2.40
N ASN A 117 -5.41 24.76 2.60
CA ASN A 117 -5.84 24.09 3.81
C ASN A 117 -5.62 22.57 3.78
N ILE A 118 -4.92 22.05 2.77
CA ILE A 118 -4.54 20.65 2.66
C ILE A 118 -3.02 20.57 2.58
N LEU A 119 -2.41 19.79 3.48
CA LEU A 119 -0.97 19.53 3.45
C LEU A 119 -0.72 18.03 3.31
N ILE A 120 0.00 17.63 2.27
CA ILE A 120 0.54 16.27 2.16
C ILE A 120 1.97 16.26 2.68
N ALA A 121 2.26 15.53 3.75
CA ALA A 121 3.62 15.27 4.22
C ALA A 121 4.09 13.90 3.73
N THR A 122 5.27 13.80 3.11
CA THR A 122 5.73 12.54 2.51
C THR A 122 7.24 12.34 2.64
N LYS A 123 7.65 11.09 2.80
CA LYS A 123 9.06 10.71 3.05
C LYS A 123 9.96 10.92 1.83
N LEU A 124 9.43 10.72 0.65
CA LEU A 124 10.14 10.88 -0.62
C LEU A 124 9.44 11.96 -1.45
N ARG A 125 9.82 12.12 -2.72
CA ARG A 125 9.14 13.03 -3.64
C ARG A 125 7.68 12.63 -3.85
N HIS A 126 6.84 13.57 -4.25
CA HIS A 126 5.42 13.33 -4.53
C HIS A 126 5.25 12.28 -5.64
N GLY A 127 4.60 11.17 -5.31
CA GLY A 127 4.44 10.03 -6.19
C GLY A 127 5.65 9.08 -6.27
N ASP A 128 6.77 9.37 -5.61
CA ASP A 128 7.85 8.40 -5.39
C ASP A 128 7.42 7.41 -4.29
N ALA A 129 6.48 6.55 -4.67
CA ALA A 129 5.77 5.63 -3.81
C ALA A 129 5.60 4.30 -4.53
N ASN A 130 5.41 3.23 -3.74
CA ASN A 130 5.25 1.88 -4.28
C ASN A 130 4.04 1.75 -5.24
N THR A 131 3.10 2.70 -5.25
CA THR A 131 2.05 2.84 -6.27
C THR A 131 2.61 2.80 -7.68
N MET A 132 3.76 3.45 -7.94
CA MET A 132 4.41 3.49 -9.26
C MET A 132 4.82 2.10 -9.76
N MET A 133 5.06 1.16 -8.84
CA MET A 133 5.54 -0.18 -9.15
C MET A 133 4.40 -1.16 -9.52
N ALA A 134 3.14 -0.74 -9.39
CA ALA A 134 2.02 -1.59 -9.78
C ALA A 134 1.94 -1.72 -11.31
N GLN A 135 2.16 -2.93 -11.82
CA GLN A 135 2.18 -3.19 -13.26
C GLN A 135 0.80 -3.63 -13.76
N GLY A 136 0.26 -4.68 -13.13
CA GLY A 136 -0.84 -5.49 -13.66
C GLY A 136 -2.10 -4.71 -13.99
N GLY A 137 -2.66 -3.96 -13.04
CA GLY A 137 -3.88 -3.19 -13.29
C GLY A 137 -4.67 -2.84 -12.04
N ILE A 138 -5.85 -2.25 -12.26
CA ILE A 138 -6.85 -1.93 -11.25
C ILE A 138 -8.19 -2.59 -11.64
N GLN A 139 -8.91 -3.12 -10.66
CA GLN A 139 -10.14 -3.87 -10.91
C GLN A 139 -11.40 -3.05 -10.69
N ALA A 140 -12.32 -3.08 -11.65
CA ALA A 140 -13.66 -2.53 -11.51
C ALA A 140 -14.67 -3.30 -12.36
N ALA A 141 -15.80 -3.66 -11.78
CA ALA A 141 -16.86 -4.37 -12.47
C ALA A 141 -17.74 -3.42 -13.29
N ASP A 142 -17.24 -3.02 -14.46
CA ASP A 142 -17.87 -2.05 -15.37
C ASP A 142 -18.26 -2.65 -16.74
N LYS A 143 -18.25 -3.99 -16.86
CA LYS A 143 -18.56 -4.70 -18.10
C LYS A 143 -19.95 -5.34 -18.09
N PRO A 144 -20.60 -5.52 -19.26
CA PRO A 144 -21.97 -6.03 -19.35
C PRO A 144 -22.23 -7.39 -18.69
N HIS A 145 -21.21 -8.24 -18.54
CA HIS A 145 -21.32 -9.59 -17.96
C HIS A 145 -20.70 -9.70 -16.56
N ASP A 146 -20.50 -8.56 -15.91
CA ASP A 146 -19.96 -8.46 -14.56
C ASP A 146 -20.82 -7.49 -13.72
N SER A 147 -20.61 -7.48 -12.40
CA SER A 147 -21.29 -6.53 -11.52
C SER A 147 -20.52 -6.32 -10.22
N PRO A 148 -20.74 -5.21 -9.51
CA PRO A 148 -20.19 -5.02 -8.16
C PRO A 148 -20.50 -6.18 -7.21
N ALA A 149 -21.67 -6.81 -7.33
CA ALA A 149 -22.04 -7.99 -6.54
C ALA A 149 -21.17 -9.22 -6.86
N ILE A 150 -20.82 -9.46 -8.13
CA ILE A 150 -19.91 -10.56 -8.49
C ILE A 150 -18.48 -10.24 -8.01
N HIS A 151 -18.03 -8.99 -8.19
CA HIS A 151 -16.73 -8.54 -7.69
C HIS A 151 -16.64 -8.67 -6.17
N TYR A 152 -17.70 -8.35 -5.44
CA TYR A 152 -17.81 -8.54 -3.99
C TYR A 152 -17.52 -9.98 -3.59
N LEU A 153 -18.16 -10.95 -4.25
CA LEU A 153 -17.99 -12.37 -3.95
C LEU A 153 -16.56 -12.84 -4.19
N ASP A 154 -15.92 -12.39 -5.27
CA ASP A 154 -14.52 -12.70 -5.55
C ASP A 154 -13.59 -12.12 -4.46
N VAL A 155 -13.83 -10.89 -4.00
CA VAL A 155 -13.01 -10.24 -2.95
C VAL A 155 -13.18 -10.93 -1.60
N ILE A 156 -14.43 -11.22 -1.19
CA ILE A 156 -14.72 -11.91 0.07
C ILE A 156 -14.14 -13.33 0.06
N GLY A 157 -14.33 -14.06 -1.05
CA GLY A 157 -13.76 -15.39 -1.22
C GLY A 157 -12.24 -15.36 -1.20
N GLY A 158 -11.62 -14.41 -1.91
CA GLY A 158 -10.16 -14.23 -1.96
C GLY A 158 -9.54 -13.81 -0.63
N GLY A 159 -10.27 -13.04 0.19
CA GLY A 159 -9.84 -12.70 1.55
C GLY A 159 -10.20 -13.76 2.60
N HIS A 160 -10.69 -14.94 2.17
CA HIS A 160 -11.07 -16.05 3.05
C HIS A 160 -12.06 -15.62 4.15
N TYR A 161 -13.00 -14.73 3.82
CA TYR A 161 -13.99 -14.18 4.75
C TYR A 161 -13.42 -13.43 5.96
N ALA A 162 -12.12 -13.09 5.97
CA ALA A 162 -11.50 -12.25 7.00
C ALA A 162 -11.68 -10.75 6.75
N ASN A 163 -12.28 -10.38 5.61
CA ASN A 163 -12.56 -8.99 5.26
C ASN A 163 -13.65 -8.40 6.14
N LYS A 164 -13.72 -7.07 6.17
CA LYS A 164 -14.87 -6.32 6.66
C LYS A 164 -15.91 -6.15 5.54
N PRO A 165 -17.07 -6.83 5.60
CA PRO A 165 -18.06 -6.85 4.52
C PRO A 165 -18.45 -5.47 4.00
N GLU A 166 -18.66 -4.51 4.90
CA GLU A 166 -19.07 -3.14 4.60
C GLU A 166 -18.01 -2.37 3.81
N LEU A 167 -16.72 -2.60 4.08
CA LEU A 167 -15.63 -1.97 3.35
C LEU A 167 -15.46 -2.57 1.96
N VAL A 168 -15.65 -3.89 1.82
CA VAL A 168 -15.61 -4.55 0.51
C VAL A 168 -16.78 -4.08 -0.35
N ALA A 169 -17.98 -3.96 0.23
CA ALA A 169 -19.13 -3.43 -0.48
C ALA A 169 -18.85 -2.01 -1.00
N LYS A 170 -18.30 -1.11 -0.16
CA LYS A 170 -17.94 0.24 -0.58
C LYS A 170 -16.90 0.23 -1.71
N LEU A 171 -15.84 -0.57 -1.57
CA LEU A 171 -14.78 -0.71 -2.57
C LEU A 171 -15.32 -1.09 -3.95
N VAL A 172 -16.13 -2.15 -4.03
CA VAL A 172 -16.60 -2.68 -5.33
C VAL A 172 -17.70 -1.84 -5.95
N MET A 173 -18.50 -1.15 -5.14
CA MET A 173 -19.55 -0.24 -5.62
C MET A 173 -18.96 1.06 -6.18
N ASP A 174 -17.88 1.57 -5.58
CA ASP A 174 -17.22 2.80 -6.05
C ASP A 174 -16.30 2.56 -7.26
N ALA A 175 -15.74 1.34 -7.39
CA ALA A 175 -14.71 1.04 -8.38
C ALA A 175 -15.05 1.46 -9.83
N PRO A 176 -16.26 1.22 -10.38
CA PRO A 176 -16.61 1.69 -11.72
C PRO A 176 -16.54 3.23 -11.84
N GLY A 177 -16.98 3.94 -10.81
CA GLY A 177 -16.90 5.41 -10.75
C GLY A 177 -15.46 5.90 -10.72
N ILE A 178 -14.56 5.19 -10.04
CA ILE A 178 -13.13 5.49 -10.01
C ILE A 178 -12.47 5.30 -11.37
N ILE A 179 -12.78 4.24 -12.11
CA ILE A 179 -12.24 4.05 -13.48
C ILE A 179 -12.70 5.18 -14.40
N HIS A 180 -13.98 5.56 -14.31
CA HIS A 180 -14.49 6.68 -15.10
C HIS A 180 -13.85 8.02 -14.69
N TRP A 181 -13.61 8.25 -13.40
CA TRP A 181 -12.88 9.42 -12.92
C TRP A 181 -11.43 9.47 -13.43
N HIS A 182 -10.71 8.35 -13.35
CA HIS A 182 -9.37 8.22 -13.92
C HIS A 182 -9.35 8.54 -15.42
N GLU A 183 -10.28 7.99 -16.19
CA GLU A 183 -10.38 8.27 -17.63
C GLU A 183 -10.62 9.77 -17.90
N ARG A 184 -11.51 10.43 -17.12
CA ARG A 184 -11.76 11.88 -17.25
C ARG A 184 -10.52 12.72 -16.93
N LEU A 185 -9.71 12.30 -15.96
CA LEU A 185 -8.44 12.98 -15.65
C LEU A 185 -7.34 12.72 -16.69
N GLY A 186 -7.51 11.71 -17.56
CA GLY A 186 -6.56 11.39 -18.63
C GLY A 186 -5.67 10.18 -18.38
N VAL A 187 -6.08 9.25 -17.50
CA VAL A 187 -5.41 7.93 -17.37
C VAL A 187 -5.62 7.13 -18.65
N MET A 188 -4.52 6.74 -19.28
CA MET A 188 -4.53 6.05 -20.57
C MET A 188 -4.64 4.52 -20.42
N TYR A 189 -5.83 4.04 -20.06
CA TYR A 189 -6.12 2.61 -20.09
C TYR A 189 -6.08 2.03 -21.51
N ASP A 190 -5.70 0.76 -21.62
CA ASP A 190 -5.68 0.02 -22.87
C ASP A 190 -7.07 -0.04 -23.49
N LYS A 191 -7.17 0.36 -24.76
CA LYS A 191 -8.42 0.43 -25.51
C LYS A 191 -8.32 -0.34 -26.82
N LYS A 192 -9.45 -0.87 -27.27
CA LYS A 192 -9.61 -1.36 -28.65
C LYS A 192 -9.59 -0.17 -29.61
N ALA A 193 -9.46 -0.45 -30.91
CA ALA A 193 -9.60 0.57 -31.95
C ALA A 193 -10.96 1.31 -31.92
N THR A 194 -11.99 0.67 -31.36
CA THR A 194 -13.32 1.25 -31.15
C THR A 194 -13.39 2.24 -29.99
N GLY A 195 -12.31 2.40 -29.20
CA GLY A 195 -12.27 3.23 -28.01
C GLY A 195 -12.73 2.54 -26.72
N GLU A 196 -13.25 1.31 -26.79
CA GLU A 196 -13.67 0.54 -25.63
C GLU A 196 -12.46 0.07 -24.79
N MET A 197 -12.47 0.35 -23.49
CA MET A 197 -11.44 -0.13 -22.55
C MET A 197 -11.39 -1.66 -22.47
N ILE A 198 -10.19 -2.22 -22.58
CA ILE A 198 -9.91 -3.65 -22.51
C ILE A 198 -9.74 -4.06 -21.06
N THR A 199 -10.42 -5.13 -20.66
CA THR A 199 -10.26 -5.76 -19.35
C THR A 199 -9.72 -7.17 -19.48
N ILE A 200 -8.80 -7.54 -18.58
CA ILE A 200 -8.24 -8.88 -18.45
C ILE A 200 -8.60 -9.51 -17.10
N HIS A 201 -8.23 -10.78 -16.90
CA HIS A 201 -8.39 -11.44 -15.60
C HIS A 201 -7.36 -10.91 -14.61
N GLY A 202 -7.83 -10.53 -13.42
CA GLY A 202 -6.98 -10.40 -12.24
C GLY A 202 -6.77 -11.75 -11.55
N GLY A 203 -5.81 -11.83 -10.64
CA GLY A 203 -5.62 -13.03 -9.82
C GLY A 203 -6.89 -13.36 -9.02
N GLY A 204 -7.35 -14.61 -9.08
CA GLY A 204 -8.52 -15.08 -8.30
C GLY A 204 -9.88 -14.56 -8.78
N THR A 205 -9.97 -13.95 -9.97
CA THR A 205 -11.21 -13.33 -10.47
C THR A 205 -12.07 -14.28 -11.31
N SER A 206 -13.40 -14.23 -11.10
CA SER A 206 -14.37 -14.99 -11.90
C SER A 206 -14.79 -14.29 -13.20
N ARG A 207 -14.47 -12.99 -13.37
CA ARG A 207 -14.71 -12.20 -14.60
C ARG A 207 -13.51 -11.34 -14.97
N LYS A 208 -13.44 -10.96 -16.24
CA LYS A 208 -12.47 -9.97 -16.74
C LYS A 208 -12.93 -8.58 -16.31
N ARG A 209 -12.16 -7.96 -15.43
CA ARG A 209 -12.48 -6.63 -14.86
C ARG A 209 -11.25 -5.80 -14.49
N MET A 210 -10.05 -6.31 -14.80
CA MET A 210 -8.80 -5.61 -14.53
C MET A 210 -8.48 -4.72 -15.72
N HIS A 211 -8.48 -3.41 -15.50
CA HIS A 211 -8.05 -2.37 -16.42
C HIS A 211 -6.56 -2.14 -16.26
N SER A 212 -5.86 -2.00 -17.38
CA SER A 212 -4.40 -1.89 -17.42
C SER A 212 -3.98 -0.75 -18.33
N ALA A 213 -2.84 -0.12 -18.04
CA ALA A 213 -2.11 0.71 -18.99
C ALA A 213 -0.81 -0.01 -19.32
N LYS A 214 -0.84 -0.89 -20.33
CA LYS A 214 0.24 -1.84 -20.64
C LYS A 214 0.70 -2.57 -19.38
N ASP A 215 1.99 -2.49 -19.06
CA ASP A 215 2.66 -3.07 -17.91
C ASP A 215 3.12 -2.02 -16.87
N TYR A 216 2.55 -0.81 -16.90
CA TYR A 216 2.93 0.31 -16.03
C TYR A 216 1.71 1.03 -15.42
N THR A 217 0.61 0.31 -15.17
CA THR A 217 -0.67 0.90 -14.76
C THR A 217 -0.57 1.85 -13.56
N GLY A 218 0.20 1.48 -12.53
CA GLY A 218 0.41 2.29 -11.33
C GLY A 218 1.17 3.58 -11.59
N MET A 219 2.18 3.53 -12.48
CA MET A 219 2.91 4.71 -12.94
C MET A 219 1.98 5.68 -13.68
N GLU A 220 1.13 5.16 -14.56
CA GLU A 220 0.20 5.98 -15.33
C GLU A 220 -0.87 6.63 -14.45
N ILE A 221 -1.48 5.87 -13.53
CA ILE A 221 -2.44 6.41 -12.56
C ILE A 221 -1.77 7.50 -11.71
N MET A 222 -0.60 7.20 -11.13
CA MET A 222 0.11 8.13 -10.25
C MET A 222 0.54 9.40 -10.99
N ARG A 223 0.99 9.29 -12.25
CA ARG A 223 1.32 10.45 -13.09
C ARG A 223 0.14 11.40 -13.19
N VAL A 224 -1.03 10.90 -13.59
CA VAL A 224 -2.22 11.72 -13.83
C VAL A 224 -2.74 12.36 -12.55
N ILE A 225 -2.91 11.60 -11.47
CA ILE A 225 -3.43 12.19 -10.21
C ILE A 225 -2.43 13.15 -9.56
N ARG A 226 -1.12 12.93 -9.74
CA ARG A 226 -0.09 13.86 -9.26
C ARG A 226 -0.13 15.16 -10.04
N ASP A 227 -0.25 15.08 -11.36
CA ASP A 227 -0.30 16.26 -12.22
C ASP A 227 -1.57 17.08 -11.93
N GLU A 228 -2.71 16.42 -11.72
CA GLU A 228 -3.94 17.07 -11.25
C GLU A 228 -3.75 17.79 -9.90
N ALA A 229 -3.12 17.11 -8.93
CA ALA A 229 -2.83 17.71 -7.63
C ALA A 229 -1.93 18.95 -7.72
N ARG A 230 -0.95 18.94 -8.63
CA ARG A 230 -0.07 20.08 -8.90
C ARG A 230 -0.80 21.22 -9.61
N ASN A 231 -1.69 20.90 -10.55
CA ASN A 231 -2.46 21.90 -11.30
C ASN A 231 -3.36 22.74 -10.39
N ILE A 232 -3.93 22.12 -9.35
CA ILE A 232 -4.76 22.83 -8.37
C ILE A 232 -3.93 23.48 -7.23
N GLY A 233 -2.60 23.36 -7.25
CA GLY A 233 -1.71 23.96 -6.27
C GLY A 233 -1.75 23.31 -4.89
N LEU A 234 -1.94 21.99 -4.78
CA LEU A 234 -1.87 21.31 -3.48
C LEU A 234 -0.48 21.43 -2.85
N ASN A 235 -0.45 21.74 -1.56
CA ASN A 235 0.78 21.80 -0.79
C ASN A 235 1.30 20.40 -0.47
N VAL A 236 2.54 20.12 -0.87
CA VAL A 236 3.23 18.87 -0.55
C VAL A 236 4.57 19.20 0.10
N LEU A 237 4.77 18.72 1.31
CA LEU A 237 6.04 18.77 2.01
C LEU A 237 6.79 17.44 1.77
N GLU A 238 7.72 17.48 0.82
CA GLU A 238 8.58 16.34 0.48
C GLU A 238 9.69 16.12 1.54
N PHE A 239 10.28 14.94 1.52
CA PHE A 239 11.38 14.53 2.42
C PHE A 239 11.07 14.68 3.91
N SER A 240 9.80 14.72 4.29
CA SER A 240 9.34 15.04 5.64
C SER A 240 8.40 13.96 6.16
N PRO A 241 8.90 12.75 6.46
CA PRO A 241 8.10 11.72 7.14
C PRO A 241 7.56 12.24 8.48
N ALA A 242 6.33 11.82 8.80
CA ALA A 242 5.84 11.93 10.17
C ALA A 242 6.58 10.93 11.04
N ILE A 243 7.10 11.40 12.17
CA ILE A 243 7.82 10.60 13.16
C ILE A 243 7.03 10.44 14.46
N GLU A 244 6.12 11.37 14.77
CA GLU A 244 5.21 11.28 15.90
C GLU A 244 3.86 11.92 15.58
N LEU A 245 2.78 11.40 16.19
CA LEU A 245 1.47 12.01 16.16
C LEU A 245 1.26 12.86 17.40
N ILE A 246 0.68 14.04 17.22
CA ILE A 246 0.36 14.96 18.32
C ILE A 246 -1.09 14.71 18.72
N THR A 247 -1.34 14.55 20.01
CA THR A 247 -2.70 14.34 20.55
C THR A 247 -3.05 15.41 21.57
N ASP A 248 -4.33 15.73 21.66
CA ASP A 248 -4.87 16.58 22.73
C ASP A 248 -5.08 15.79 24.04
N SER A 249 -5.59 16.47 25.07
CA SER A 249 -5.87 15.86 26.38
C SER A 249 -6.96 14.78 26.36
N THR A 250 -7.73 14.69 25.27
CA THR A 250 -8.77 13.66 25.07
C THR A 250 -8.23 12.44 24.30
N GLY A 251 -7.00 12.53 23.79
CA GLY A 251 -6.39 11.50 22.94
C GLY A 251 -6.74 11.63 21.46
N ARG A 252 -7.41 12.71 21.04
CA ARG A 252 -7.66 13.00 19.62
C ARG A 252 -6.37 13.47 18.96
N VAL A 253 -6.05 12.95 17.78
CA VAL A 253 -4.92 13.42 16.97
C VAL A 253 -5.23 14.83 16.44
N CYS A 254 -4.32 15.77 16.68
CA CYS A 254 -4.45 17.19 16.30
C CYS A 254 -3.23 17.71 15.52
N GLY A 255 -2.38 16.80 15.03
CA GLY A 255 -1.18 17.16 14.30
C GLY A 255 -0.15 16.04 14.25
N ALA A 256 1.03 16.38 13.75
CA ALA A 256 2.19 15.49 13.74
C ALA A 256 3.49 16.27 13.89
N VAL A 257 4.51 15.60 14.41
CA VAL A 257 5.90 16.03 14.27
C VAL A 257 6.47 15.38 13.03
N LEU A 258 6.98 16.19 12.11
CA LEU A 258 7.69 15.75 10.91
C LEU A 258 9.19 15.92 11.10
N PHE A 259 9.98 15.09 10.44
CA PHE A 259 11.43 15.23 10.38
C PHE A 259 11.86 15.41 8.93
N ASN A 260 12.40 16.58 8.59
CA ASN A 260 12.91 16.81 7.25
C ASN A 260 14.28 16.12 7.08
N MET A 261 14.34 15.15 6.18
CA MET A 261 15.52 14.32 5.96
C MET A 261 16.65 15.05 5.23
N GLU A 262 16.39 16.21 4.62
CA GLU A 262 17.40 17.02 3.91
C GLU A 262 18.02 18.07 4.84
N THR A 263 17.20 18.72 5.69
CA THR A 263 17.64 19.80 6.58
C THR A 263 17.88 19.35 8.02
N GLU A 264 17.48 18.13 8.37
CA GLU A 264 17.49 17.57 9.72
C GLU A 264 16.64 18.37 10.73
N GLN A 265 15.71 19.20 10.24
CA GLN A 265 14.82 20.00 11.05
C GLN A 265 13.55 19.23 11.43
N TYR A 266 13.07 19.47 12.64
CA TYR A 266 11.75 19.05 13.06
C TYR A 266 10.72 20.12 12.72
N TYR A 267 9.57 19.70 12.19
CA TYR A 267 8.43 20.57 11.98
C TYR A 267 7.24 20.12 12.81
N VAL A 268 6.60 21.07 13.50
CA VAL A 268 5.33 20.83 14.17
C VAL A 268 4.21 21.27 13.23
N VAL A 269 3.37 20.30 12.84
CA VAL A 269 2.18 20.55 12.03
C VAL A 269 0.95 20.41 12.90
N ARG A 270 0.13 21.46 12.95
CA ARG A 270 -1.20 21.44 13.57
C ARG A 270 -2.27 21.19 12.52
N ALA A 271 -3.19 20.27 12.80
CA ALA A 271 -4.32 19.92 11.93
C ALA A 271 -5.61 19.75 12.74
N LYS A 272 -6.77 19.94 12.07
CA LYS A 272 -8.10 19.85 12.71
C LYS A 272 -8.53 18.41 13.02
#